data_AF-A0A1R3IRK2-F1
#
_entry.id   AF-A0A1R3IRK2-F1
#
_cell.length_a   1.000
_cell.length_b   1.000
_cell.length_c   1.000
_cell.angle_alpha   90.00
_cell.angle_beta   90.00
_cell.angle_gamma   90.00
#
_symmetry.space_group_name_H-M   'P 1'
#
loop_
_entity.id
_entity.type
_entity.pdbx_description
1 polymer ?
#
loop_
_entity_poly.entity_id
_entity_poly.type
_entity_poly.pdbx_seq_one_letter_code
_entity_poly.pdbx_strand_id
1 'polypeptide(L)'
;MAPAESESVCTAGFREYTDLIYAANQITKLDLDNYKYWRAQWVALLNGLELWHLIAYPQTVPFYWFRRQDQLLLNAILISISQQFLRRLDVSQLTTAAEAWEEIANVAAKEYA
;
A
#
# COMPACT_ATOMS: atom_id res chain seq x y z
N MET A 1 33.47 -10.99 17.74
CA MET A 1 32.50 -12.00 17.29
C MET A 1 31.11 -11.37 17.39
N ALA A 2 30.65 -10.78 16.29
CA ALA A 2 29.28 -10.37 15.96
C ALA A 2 29.33 -10.14 14.43
N PRO A 3 28.36 -10.62 13.63
CA PRO A 3 26.98 -10.13 13.70
C PRO A 3 25.91 -11.23 13.45
N ALA A 4 24.92 -11.36 14.35
CA ALA A 4 23.72 -12.18 14.12
C ALA A 4 22.45 -11.33 13.89
N GLU A 5 22.52 -10.01 14.10
CA GLU A 5 21.34 -9.15 14.08
C GLU A 5 20.94 -8.71 12.67
N SER A 6 21.89 -8.58 11.74
CA SER A 6 21.60 -8.08 10.38
C SER A 6 20.87 -9.08 9.48
N GLU A 7 21.03 -10.39 9.69
CA GLU A 7 20.35 -11.42 8.90
C GLU A 7 18.88 -11.59 9.30
N SER A 8 18.55 -11.40 10.59
CA SER A 8 17.17 -11.56 11.08
C SER A 8 16.25 -10.41 10.63
N VAL A 9 16.78 -9.19 10.57
CA VAL A 9 16.02 -8.01 10.11
C VAL A 9 15.78 -8.07 8.59
N CYS A 10 16.76 -8.57 7.83
CA CYS A 10 16.63 -8.76 6.38
C CYS A 10 15.58 -9.82 6.00
N THR A 11 15.40 -10.85 6.83
CA THR A 11 14.40 -11.92 6.58
C THR A 11 12.98 -11.50 7.00
N ALA A 12 12.83 -10.74 8.08
CA ALA A 12 11.53 -10.22 8.53
C ALA A 12 10.87 -9.31 7.47
N GLY A 13 11.59 -8.30 6.97
CA GLY A 13 11.05 -7.37 5.97
C GLY A 13 10.78 -8.01 4.59
N PHE A 14 11.47 -9.11 4.25
CA PHE A 14 11.21 -9.86 3.01
C PHE A 14 9.93 -10.71 3.09
N ARG A 15 9.64 -11.25 4.28
CA ARG A 15 8.42 -12.03 4.54
C ARG A 15 7.18 -11.13 4.52
N GLU A 16 7.23 -10.00 5.21
CA GLU A 16 6.15 -9.00 5.23
C GLU A 16 5.79 -8.52 3.81
N TYR A 17 6.78 -8.33 2.94
CA TYR A 17 6.53 -7.96 1.55
C TYR A 17 5.84 -9.05 0.73
N THR A 18 6.29 -10.30 0.88
CA THR A 18 5.71 -11.43 0.15
C THR A 18 4.25 -11.63 0.56
N ASP A 19 3.97 -11.52 1.85
CA ASP A 19 2.62 -11.61 2.41
C ASP A 19 1.74 -10.43 1.94
N LEU A 20 2.29 -9.21 1.87
CA LEU A 20 1.60 -8.02 1.37
C LEU A 20 1.20 -8.16 -0.11
N ILE A 21 2.12 -8.57 -0.98
CA ILE A 21 1.84 -8.74 -2.42
C ILE A 21 0.88 -9.91 -2.65
N TYR A 22 1.04 -11.00 -1.91
CA TYR A 22 0.11 -12.13 -2.00
C TYR A 22 -1.30 -11.69 -1.59
N ALA A 23 -1.44 -11.02 -0.44
CA ALA A 23 -2.72 -10.51 0.04
C ALA A 23 -3.32 -9.48 -0.92
N ALA A 24 -2.52 -8.55 -1.45
CA ALA A 24 -2.98 -7.55 -2.43
C ALA A 24 -3.53 -8.18 -3.71
N ASN A 25 -2.99 -9.33 -4.14
CA ASN A 25 -3.53 -10.10 -5.27
C ASN A 25 -4.83 -10.85 -4.94
N GLN A 26 -5.10 -11.15 -3.67
CA GLN A 26 -6.34 -11.79 -3.22
C GLN A 26 -7.45 -10.77 -2.90
N ILE A 27 -7.08 -9.51 -2.62
CA ILE A 27 -8.05 -8.42 -2.47
C ILE A 27 -8.86 -8.26 -3.76
N THR A 28 -10.16 -8.02 -3.61
CA THR A 28 -11.03 -7.75 -4.76
C THR A 28 -10.53 -6.50 -5.45
N LYS A 29 -10.19 -6.57 -6.75
CA LYS A 29 -9.64 -5.41 -7.45
C LYS A 29 -10.56 -4.20 -7.36
N LEU A 30 -9.99 -3.04 -7.06
CA LEU A 30 -10.73 -1.78 -7.00
C LEU A 30 -11.37 -1.48 -8.35
N ASP A 31 -12.67 -1.25 -8.31
CA ASP A 31 -13.48 -0.73 -9.40
C ASP A 31 -14.38 0.39 -8.86
N LEU A 32 -15.11 1.06 -9.75
CA LEU A 32 -15.90 2.23 -9.41
C LEU A 32 -16.97 1.93 -8.35
N ASP A 33 -17.55 0.73 -8.39
CA ASP A 33 -18.71 0.36 -7.57
C ASP A 33 -18.33 -0.27 -6.22
N ASN A 34 -17.05 -0.58 -6.01
CA ASN A 34 -16.62 -1.37 -4.83
C ASN A 34 -15.63 -0.65 -3.93
N TYR A 35 -15.40 0.66 -4.12
CA TYR A 35 -14.42 1.44 -3.37
C TYR A 35 -14.51 1.26 -1.85
N LYS A 36 -15.73 1.32 -1.28
CA LYS A 36 -15.93 1.16 0.18
C LYS A 36 -15.46 -0.21 0.67
N TYR A 37 -15.74 -1.26 -0.09
CA TYR A 37 -15.36 -2.63 0.24
C TYR A 37 -13.84 -2.83 0.09
N TRP A 38 -13.27 -2.40 -1.05
CA TRP A 38 -11.83 -2.42 -1.30
C TRP A 38 -11.05 -1.71 -0.20
N ARG A 39 -11.50 -0.50 0.18
CA ARG A 39 -10.87 0.30 1.24
C ARG A 39 -10.92 -0.41 2.59
N ALA A 40 -12.04 -1.05 2.94
CA ALA A 40 -12.16 -1.80 4.18
C ALA A 40 -11.20 -3.00 4.23
N GLN A 41 -11.06 -3.74 3.12
CA GLN A 41 -10.11 -4.86 3.02
C GLN A 41 -8.67 -4.40 3.21
N TRP A 42 -8.28 -3.29 2.56
CA TRP A 42 -6.95 -2.72 2.73
C TRP A 42 -6.68 -2.18 4.12
N VAL A 43 -7.62 -1.45 4.73
CA VAL A 43 -7.45 -0.97 6.11
C VAL A 43 -7.27 -2.16 7.06
N ALA A 44 -8.03 -3.25 6.90
CA ALA A 44 -7.87 -4.45 7.71
C ALA A 44 -6.49 -5.10 7.50
N LEU A 45 -6.05 -5.25 6.24
CA LEU A 45 -4.74 -5.81 5.90
C LEU A 45 -3.59 -4.99 6.51
N LEU A 46 -3.63 -3.66 6.34
CA LEU A 46 -2.56 -2.77 6.81
C LEU A 46 -2.49 -2.70 8.33
N ASN A 47 -3.61 -2.79 9.04
CA ASN A 47 -3.58 -2.91 10.49
C ASN A 47 -3.06 -4.27 10.94
N GLY A 48 -3.43 -5.35 10.25
CA GLY A 48 -2.94 -6.71 10.56
C GLY A 48 -1.44 -6.90 10.32
N LEU A 49 -0.86 -6.14 9.38
CA LEU A 49 0.58 -6.11 9.10
C LEU A 49 1.31 -4.96 9.80
N GLU A 50 0.63 -4.18 10.63
CA GLU A 50 1.16 -2.96 11.28
C GLU A 50 1.72 -1.90 10.30
N LEU A 51 1.29 -1.91 9.03
CA LEU A 51 1.75 -0.99 7.97
C LEU A 51 0.91 0.28 7.82
N TRP A 52 -0.20 0.42 8.57
CA TRP A 52 -1.09 1.58 8.46
C TRP A 52 -0.39 2.93 8.68
N HIS A 53 0.65 2.94 9.52
CA HIS A 53 1.44 4.13 9.81
C HIS A 53 2.14 4.71 8.56
N LEU A 54 2.43 3.90 7.54
CA LEU A 54 3.01 4.36 6.28
C LEU A 54 2.07 5.27 5.49
N ILE A 55 0.75 5.07 5.64
CA ILE A 55 -0.28 5.90 5.01
C ILE A 55 -0.68 7.06 5.92
N ALA A 56 -0.89 6.80 7.21
CA ALA A 56 -1.42 7.78 8.14
C ALA A 56 -0.39 8.81 8.64
N TYR A 57 0.89 8.41 8.77
CA TYR A 57 1.94 9.23 9.39
C TYR A 57 3.29 9.15 8.66
N PRO A 58 3.34 9.46 7.34
CA PRO A 58 4.53 9.23 6.51
C PRO A 58 5.78 10.01 6.96
N GLN A 59 5.66 11.06 7.76
CA GLN A 59 6.78 11.91 8.19
C GLN A 59 7.51 11.43 9.47
N THR A 60 7.07 10.34 10.10
CA THR A 60 7.52 9.98 11.46
C THR A 60 8.61 8.91 11.54
N VAL A 61 9.10 8.37 10.41
CA VAL A 61 9.90 7.14 10.37
C VAL A 61 11.28 7.35 9.70
N PRO A 62 12.38 6.70 10.17
CA PRO A 62 13.71 6.84 9.60
C PRO A 62 13.81 6.53 8.09
N PHE A 63 14.52 7.42 7.38
CA PHE A 63 14.40 7.68 5.93
C PHE A 63 14.62 6.50 4.97
N TYR A 64 15.50 5.54 5.28
CA TYR A 64 15.92 4.53 4.29
C TYR A 64 15.05 3.26 4.30
N TRP A 65 14.70 2.74 5.48
CA TRP A 65 13.84 1.56 5.63
C TRP A 65 12.39 1.89 5.25
N PHE A 66 11.94 3.08 5.63
CA PHE A 66 10.63 3.61 5.28
C PHE A 66 10.44 3.70 3.76
N ARG A 67 11.41 4.26 3.03
CA ARG A 67 11.31 4.42 1.57
C ARG A 67 11.11 3.08 0.86
N ARG A 68 11.77 2.01 1.33
CA ARG A 68 11.59 0.68 0.74
C ARG A 68 10.19 0.15 1.02
N GLN A 69 9.73 0.19 2.28
CA GLN A 69 8.39 -0.30 2.65
C GLN A 69 7.27 0.49 1.96
N ASP A 70 7.41 1.81 1.87
CA ASP A 70 6.49 2.70 1.17
C ASP A 70 6.38 2.35 -0.33
N GLN A 71 7.51 2.14 -1.03
CA GLN A 71 7.49 1.72 -2.43
C GLN A 71 6.86 0.34 -2.64
N LEU A 72 7.09 -0.58 -1.72
CA LEU A 72 6.49 -1.91 -1.79
C LEU A 72 4.97 -1.84 -1.58
N LEU A 73 4.54 -1.02 -0.62
CA LEU A 73 3.12 -0.77 -0.36
C LEU A 73 2.45 -0.04 -1.52
N LEU A 74 3.09 0.97 -2.10
CA LEU A 74 2.62 1.66 -3.30
C LEU A 74 2.36 0.67 -4.43
N ASN A 75 3.33 -0.20 -4.72
CA ASN A 75 3.17 -1.22 -5.77
C ASN A 75 2.03 -2.19 -5.45
N ALA A 76 1.90 -2.62 -4.20
CA ALA A 76 0.83 -3.53 -3.77
C ALA A 76 -0.56 -2.88 -3.94
N ILE A 77 -0.70 -1.60 -3.56
CA ILE A 77 -1.92 -0.81 -3.77
C ILE A 77 -2.24 -0.76 -5.26
N LEU A 78 -1.29 -0.34 -6.11
CA LEU A 78 -1.53 -0.18 -7.56
C LEU A 78 -1.91 -1.50 -8.26
N ILE A 79 -1.32 -2.62 -7.87
CA ILE A 79 -1.67 -3.96 -8.42
C ILE A 79 -3.10 -4.37 -8.07
N SER A 80 -3.60 -3.92 -6.92
CA SER A 80 -4.97 -4.21 -6.46
C SER A 80 -6.05 -3.34 -7.14
N ILE A 81 -5.69 -2.53 -8.13
CA ILE A 81 -6.62 -1.63 -8.84
C ILE A 81 -6.95 -2.23 -10.22
N SER A 82 -8.21 -2.13 -10.65
CA SER A 82 -8.61 -2.50 -12.00
C SER A 82 -7.98 -1.56 -13.03
N GLN A 83 -7.77 -2.06 -14.26
CA GLN A 83 -7.30 -1.18 -15.34
C GLN A 83 -8.26 -0.03 -15.65
N GLN A 84 -9.56 -0.21 -15.42
CA GLN A 84 -10.56 0.82 -15.68
C GLN A 84 -10.41 1.99 -14.69
N PHE A 85 -10.20 1.67 -13.41
CA PHE A 85 -9.96 2.67 -12.38
C PHE A 85 -8.58 3.32 -12.52
N LEU A 86 -7.53 2.55 -12.86
CA LEU A 86 -6.17 3.08 -13.10
C LEU A 86 -6.13 4.17 -14.17
N ARG A 87 -6.96 4.09 -15.22
CA ARG A 87 -7.04 5.14 -16.26
C ARG A 87 -7.54 6.49 -15.76
N ARG A 88 -8.16 6.51 -14.57
CA ARG A 88 -8.67 7.74 -13.93
C ARG A 88 -7.68 8.32 -12.92
N LEU A 89 -6.60 7.61 -12.63
CA LEU A 89 -5.54 8.04 -11.74
C LEU A 89 -4.38 8.62 -12.55
N ASP A 90 -3.78 9.71 -12.08
CA ASP A 90 -2.49 10.17 -12.59
C ASP A 90 -1.34 9.41 -11.91
N VAL A 91 -1.17 8.14 -12.30
CA VAL A 91 -0.16 7.23 -11.71
C VAL A 91 1.26 7.79 -11.84
N SER A 92 1.51 8.68 -12.81
CA SER A 92 2.84 9.27 -13.04
C SER A 92 3.29 10.22 -11.91
N GLN A 93 2.34 10.77 -11.15
CA GLN A 93 2.59 11.68 -10.04
C GLN A 93 2.62 10.96 -8.68
N LEU A 94 2.26 9.67 -8.63
CA LEU A 94 2.19 8.91 -7.39
C LEU A 94 3.57 8.38 -7.02
N THR A 95 4.18 8.98 -6.01
CA THR A 95 5.51 8.61 -5.52
C THR A 95 5.49 7.86 -4.21
N THR A 96 4.41 7.98 -3.43
CA THR A 96 4.24 7.31 -2.13
C THR A 96 2.91 6.56 -2.02
N ALA A 97 2.85 5.61 -1.09
CA ALA A 97 1.61 4.88 -0.80
C ALA A 97 0.51 5.81 -0.25
N ALA A 98 0.89 6.83 0.52
CA ALA A 98 -0.03 7.83 1.06
C ALA A 98 -0.67 8.67 -0.06
N GLU A 99 0.12 9.16 -1.02
CA GLU A 99 -0.37 9.88 -2.20
C GLU A 99 -1.34 9.03 -3.02
N ALA A 100 -0.97 7.76 -3.29
CA ALA A 100 -1.85 6.86 -4.01
C ALA A 100 -3.17 6.63 -3.26
N TRP A 101 -3.11 6.45 -1.95
CA TRP A 101 -4.30 6.27 -1.11
C TRP A 101 -5.25 7.47 -1.15
N GLU A 102 -4.70 8.68 -1.08
CA GLU A 102 -5.46 9.93 -1.15
C GLU A 102 -6.06 10.14 -2.54
N GLU A 103 -5.29 9.95 -3.61
CA GLU A 103 -5.78 10.16 -4.98
C GLU A 103 -6.90 9.16 -5.34
N ILE A 104 -6.77 7.91 -4.90
CA ILE A 104 -7.84 6.90 -5.05
C ILE A 104 -9.11 7.36 -4.33
N ALA A 105 -8.99 7.91 -3.11
CA ALA A 105 -10.14 8.41 -2.37
C ALA A 105 -10.79 9.60 -3.07
N ASN A 106 -9.99 10.51 -3.63
CA ASN A 106 -10.47 11.68 -4.37
C ASN A 106 -11.20 11.27 -5.65
N VAL A 107 -10.64 10.35 -6.44
CA VAL A 107 -11.29 9.83 -7.64
C VAL A 107 -12.58 9.12 -7.27
N ALA A 108 -12.57 8.25 -6.26
CA ALA A 108 -13.78 7.57 -5.82
C ALA A 108 -14.87 8.57 -5.37
N ALA A 109 -14.51 9.60 -4.60
CA ALA A 109 -15.48 10.60 -4.14
C ALA A 109 -16.14 11.38 -5.29
N LYS A 110 -15.41 11.66 -6.38
CA LYS A 110 -15.95 12.32 -7.58
C LYS A 110 -17.00 11.48 -8.31
N GLU A 111 -16.93 10.15 -8.21
CA GLU A 111 -17.88 9.24 -8.87
C GLU A 111 -19.19 9.07 -8.09
N TYR A 112 -19.18 9.40 -6.80
CA TYR A 112 -20.37 9.35 -5.94
C TYR A 112 -20.99 10.73 -5.68
N ALA A 113 -20.44 11.80 -6.27
CA ALA A 113 -20.92 13.19 -6.16
C ALA A 113 -21.81 13.57 -7.35
#